data_AF-A0A934GHZ1-F1
#
_entry.id   AF-A0A934GHZ1-F1
#
_cell.length_a   1.000
_cell.length_b   1.000
_cell.length_c   1.000
_cell.angle_alpha   90.00
_cell.angle_beta   90.00
_cell.angle_gamma   90.00
#
_symmetry.space_group_name_H-M   'P 1'
#
loop_
_entity.id
_entity.type
_entity.pdbx_description
1 polymer ?
#
loop_
_entity_poly.entity_id
_entity_poly.type
_entity_poly.pdbx_seq_one_letter_code
_entity_poly.pdbx_strand_id
1 'polypeptide(L)' 'MSIDALVFDAYGTLFDVHSVIARCEQLWPGKGQLASQLWRSKQLEYTWQRSLMQRYENFERVTEDSLRY' A
#
# COMPACT_ATOMS: atom_id res chain seq x y z
N MET A 1 3.37 35.82 -5.56
CA MET A 1 2.82 34.53 -6.04
C MET A 1 1.83 34.04 -4.99
N SER A 2 0.57 33.85 -5.36
CA SER A 2 -0.41 33.10 -4.56
C SER A 2 -0.31 31.62 -4.92
N ILE A 3 -0.58 30.75 -3.96
CA ILE A 3 -0.80 29.33 -4.23
C ILE A 3 -2.30 29.13 -4.38
N ASP A 4 -2.74 28.60 -5.52
CA ASP A 4 -4.16 28.43 -5.85
C ASP A 4 -4.69 27.04 -5.47
N ALA A 5 -3.81 26.05 -5.30
CA ALA A 5 -4.17 24.70 -4.88
C ALA A 5 -3.03 23.99 -4.15
N LEU A 6 -3.41 23.10 -3.23
CA LEU A 6 -2.53 22.12 -2.60
C LEU A 6 -3.08 20.73 -2.88
N VAL A 7 -2.27 19.87 -3.51
CA VAL A 7 -2.63 18.50 -3.85
C VAL A 7 -1.76 17.57 -3.03
N PHE A 8 -2.40 16.60 -2.38
CA PHE A 8 -1.75 15.65 -1.48
C PHE A 8 -1.89 14.26 -2.05
N ASP A 9 -0.84 13.46 -1.90
CA ASP A 9 -0.96 12.02 -2.03
C ASP A 9 -1.88 11.47 -0.93
N ALA A 10 -2.49 10.33 -1.17
CA ALA A 10 -3.40 9.69 -0.23
C ALA A 10 -2.62 8.81 0.78
N TYR A 11 -1.98 7.74 0.30
CA TYR A 11 -1.52 6.64 1.13
C TYR A 11 -0.10 6.89 1.69
N GLY A 12 -0.02 7.19 2.98
CA GLY A 12 1.22 7.59 3.66
C GLY A 12 1.38 9.10 3.81
N THR A 13 0.45 9.88 3.27
CA THR A 13 0.37 11.34 3.47
C THR A 13 -0.90 11.72 4.21
N LEU A 14 -2.09 11.44 3.65
CA LEU A 14 -3.38 11.68 4.32
C LEU A 14 -3.85 10.48 5.16
N PHE A 15 -3.54 9.26 4.71
CA PHE A 15 -3.97 8.02 5.35
C PHE A 15 -2.78 7.21 5.88
N ASP A 16 -2.88 6.73 7.11
CA ASP A 16 -1.89 5.83 7.71
C ASP A 16 -2.03 4.40 7.13
N VAL A 17 -1.01 3.99 6.38
CA VAL A 17 -0.91 2.67 5.76
C VAL A 17 -0.70 1.54 6.76
N HIS A 18 -0.32 1.85 8.01
CA HIS A 18 -0.11 0.89 9.08
C HIS A 18 -1.33 0.71 9.99
N SER A 19 -2.43 1.40 9.70
CA SER A 19 -3.73 1.19 10.37
C SER A 19 -4.23 -0.27 10.32
N VAL A 20 -3.76 -1.05 9.34
CA VAL A 20 -4.09 -2.49 9.19
C VAL A 20 -3.35 -3.41 10.17
N ILE A 21 -2.32 -2.94 10.90
CA ILE A 21 -1.52 -3.78 11.82
C ILE A 21 -2.41 -4.52 12.81
N ALA A 22 -3.38 -3.83 13.44
CA ALA A 22 -4.25 -4.44 14.42
C ALA A 22 -5.07 -5.59 13.83
N ARG A 23 -5.52 -5.45 12.57
CA ARG A 23 -6.26 -6.50 11.88
C ARG A 23 -5.34 -7.66 11.50
N CYS A 24 -4.13 -7.37 11.03
CA CYS A 24 -3.11 -8.37 10.74
C CYS A 24 -2.74 -9.16 11.99
N GLU A 25 -2.62 -8.51 13.15
CA GLU A 25 -2.29 -9.16 14.43
C GLU A 25 -3.42 -10.08 14.91
N GLN A 26 -4.68 -9.71 14.72
CA GLN A 26 -5.83 -10.58 15.02
C GLN A 26 -5.84 -11.85 14.16
N LEU A 27 -5.47 -11.73 12.88
CA LEU A 27 -5.46 -12.85 11.94
C LEU A 27 -4.17 -13.69 12.07
N TRP A 28 -3.06 -13.05 12.45
CA TRP A 28 -1.75 -13.67 12.62
C TRP A 28 -1.03 -13.11 13.85
N PRO A 29 -1.33 -13.65 15.05
CA PRO A 29 -0.73 -13.18 16.29
C PRO A 29 0.80 -13.26 16.29
N GLY A 30 1.43 -12.21 16.80
CA GLY A 30 2.87 -11.99 16.86
C GLY A 30 3.50 -11.50 15.55
N LYS A 31 2.72 -11.33 14.47
CA LYS A 31 3.25 -10.99 13.14
C LYS A 31 2.55 -9.81 12.46
N GLY A 32 1.62 -9.12 13.12
CA GLY A 32 0.83 -8.05 12.52
C GLY A 32 1.69 -6.92 11.94
N GLN A 33 2.73 -6.51 12.67
CA GLN A 33 3.64 -5.46 12.22
C GLN A 33 4.46 -5.89 10.99
N LEU A 34 5.05 -7.09 11.03
CA LEU A 34 5.83 -7.64 9.90
C LEU A 34 4.95 -7.80 8.65
N ALA A 35 3.72 -8.32 8.83
CA ALA A 35 2.77 -8.51 7.75
C ALA A 35 2.37 -7.17 7.08
N SER A 36 2.04 -6.15 7.88
CA SER A 36 1.70 -4.82 7.34
C SER A 36 2.87 -4.18 6.58
N GLN A 37 4.09 -4.28 7.11
CA GLN A 37 5.28 -3.72 6.46
C GLN A 37 5.59 -4.42 5.13
N LEU A 38 5.60 -5.76 5.13
CA LEU A 38 5.86 -6.53 3.91
C LEU A 38 4.78 -6.27 2.85
N TRP A 39 3.51 -6.28 3.25
CA TRP A 39 2.40 -6.01 2.34
C TRP A 39 2.52 -4.64 1.68
N ARG A 40 2.82 -3.59 2.45
CA ARG A 40 3.02 -2.24 1.91
C ARG A 40 4.22 -2.18 0.96
N SER A 41 5.33 -2.84 1.28
CA SER A 41 6.50 -2.92 0.36
C SER A 41 6.11 -3.57 -0.96
N LYS A 42 5.44 -4.73 -0.92
CA LYS A 42 5.02 -5.47 -2.10
C LYS A 42 3.98 -4.72 -2.93
N GLN A 43 3.06 -4.00 -2.30
CA GLN A 43 2.08 -3.17 -2.98
C GLN A 43 2.75 -2.09 -3.84
N LEU A 44 3.76 -1.41 -3.30
CA LEU A 44 4.52 -0.39 -4.05
C LEU A 44 5.39 -1.03 -5.14
N GLU A 45 6.13 -2.10 -4.82
CA GLU A 45 6.93 -2.86 -5.78
C GLU A 45 6.09 -3.32 -6.98
N TYR A 46 4.91 -3.89 -6.74
CA TYR A 46 4.03 -4.37 -7.80
C TYR A 46 3.44 -3.24 -8.63
N THR A 47 3.13 -2.10 -8.01
CA THR A 47 2.71 -0.89 -8.75
C THR A 47 3.80 -0.46 -9.74
N TRP A 48 5.06 -0.41 -9.30
CA TRP A 48 6.18 -0.03 -10.16
C TRP A 48 6.48 -1.08 -11.24
N GLN A 49 6.54 -2.37 -10.88
CA GLN A 49 6.82 -3.44 -11.83
C GLN A 49 5.76 -3.52 -12.93
N ARG A 50 4.47 -3.49 -12.57
CA ARG A 50 3.37 -3.49 -13.54
C ARG A 50 3.42 -2.28 -14.46
N SER A 51 3.77 -1.11 -13.94
CA SER A 51 3.94 0.11 -14.74
C SER A 51 5.11 -0.03 -15.71
N LEU A 52 6.27 -0.50 -15.25
CA LEU A 52 7.47 -0.71 -16.08
C LEU A 52 7.26 -1.78 -17.14
N MET A 53 6.47 -2.81 -16.84
CA MET A 53 6.11 -3.87 -17.79
C MET A 53 4.95 -3.50 -18.73
N GLN A 54 4.36 -2.31 -18.57
CA GLN A 54 3.15 -1.88 -19.28
C GLN A 54 1.96 -2.87 -19.12
N ARG A 55 1.84 -3.47 -17.93
CA ARG A 55 0.76 -4.39 -17.53
C ARG A 55 -0.05 -3.80 -16.39
N TYR A 56 -0.64 -2.63 -16.67
CA TYR A 56 -1.46 -1.91 -15.70
C TYR A 56 -2.57 -2.79 -15.14
N GLU A 57 -2.75 -2.69 -13.83
CA GLU A 57 -3.93 -3.15 -13.10
C GLU A 57 -4.33 -2.05 -12.12
N ASN A 58 -5.61 -2.04 -11.73
CA ASN A 58 -6.08 -1.06 -10.75
C ASN A 58 -5.44 -1.29 -9.37
N PHE A 59 -5.45 -0.25 -8.53
CA PHE A 59 -4.75 -0.29 -7.24
C PHE A 59 -5.34 -1.33 -6.27
N GLU A 60 -6.64 -1.60 -6.34
CA GLU A 60 -7.28 -2.67 -5.54
C GLU A 60 -6.71 -4.04 -5.90
N ARG A 61 -6.55 -4.33 -7.19
CA ARG A 61 -5.98 -5.59 -7.65
C ARG A 61 -4.51 -5.74 -7.26
N VAL A 62 -3.73 -4.66 -7.40
CA VAL A 62 -2.33 -4.63 -6.94
C VAL A 62 -2.24 -4.87 -5.43
N THR A 63 -3.17 -4.32 -4.66
CA THR A 63 -3.28 -4.47 -3.21
C THR A 63 -3.61 -5.89 -2.80
N GLU A 64 -4.50 -6.57 -3.53
CA GLU A 64 -4.81 -7.98 -3.32
C GLU A 64 -3.63 -8.87 -3.68
N ASP A 65 -3.02 -8.66 -4.85
CA ASP A 65 -1.90 -9.45 -5.33
C ASP A 65 -0.70 -9.34 -4.38
N SER A 66 -0.45 -8.16 -3.80
CA SER A 66 0.64 -7.96 -2.84
C SER A 66 0.42 -8.64 -1.47
N LEU A 67 -0.81 -9.01 -1.12
CA LEU A 67 -1.08 -9.87 0.05
C LEU A 67 -0.79 -11.36 -0.22
N ARG A 68 -0.83 -11.77 -1.50
CA ARG A 68 -0.72 -13.18 -1.92
C ARG A 68 0.72 -13.61 -2.24
N TYR A 69 1.69 -12.70 -2.11
CA TYR A 69 3.12 -12.96 -2.26
C TYR A 69 3.63 -14.04 -1.30
#